data_AF-A0A958ITS6-F1
#
_entry.id   AF-A0A958ITS6-F1
#
_cell.length_a   1.000
_cell.length_b   1.000
_cell.length_c   1.000
_cell.angle_alpha   90.00
_cell.angle_beta   90.00
_cell.angle_gamma   90.00
#
_symmetry.space_group_name_H-M   'P 1'
#
loop_
_entity.id
_entity.type
_entity.pdbx_description
1 polymer ?
#
loop_
_entity_poly.entity_id
_entity_poly.type
_entity_poly.pdbx_seq_one_letter_code
_entity_poly.pdbx_strand_id
1 'polypeptide(L)' 'MKFLDRYIRFVDWLNEKIGRGIAWLTTLLVLVVGYDVFTRYLLKRSSVAVQELEWHLFALIFLLAAAYTLKDDRHVRVDV' A
#
# COMPACT_ATOMS: atom_id res chain seq x y z
N MET A 1 10.07 -16.00 30.22
CA MET A 1 10.07 -14.91 29.22
C MET A 1 10.21 -15.37 27.76
N LYS A 2 10.74 -16.57 27.47
CA LYS A 2 10.86 -17.13 26.09
C LYS A 2 9.58 -17.11 25.22
N PHE A 3 8.39 -17.15 25.84
CA PHE A 3 7.11 -17.08 25.13
C PHE A 3 6.85 -15.69 24.54
N LEU A 4 7.12 -14.63 25.30
CA LEU A 4 6.99 -13.24 24.85
C LEU A 4 7.94 -12.96 23.68
N ASP A 5 9.20 -13.38 23.80
CA ASP A 5 10.20 -13.17 22.74
C ASP A 5 9.82 -13.90 21.45
N ARG A 6 9.18 -15.07 21.56
CA ARG A 6 8.70 -15.82 20.40
C ARG A 6 7.52 -15.12 19.73
N TYR A 7 6.61 -14.56 20.53
CA TYR A 7 5.48 -13.80 20.02
C TYR A 7 5.93 -12.54 19.29
N ILE A 8 6.84 -11.75 19.86
CA ILE A 8 7.38 -10.52 19.24
C ILE A 8 8.03 -10.85 17.89
N ARG A 9 8.93 -11.84 17.86
CA ARG A 9 9.58 -12.27 16.60
C ARG A 9 8.59 -12.74 15.53
N PHE A 10 7.48 -13.36 15.95
CA PHE A 10 6.43 -13.78 15.01
C PHE A 10 5.71 -12.57 14.41
N VAL A 11 5.34 -11.58 15.23
CA VAL A 11 4.71 -10.33 14.78
C VAL A 11 5.65 -9.56 13.86
N ASP A 12 6.93 -9.44 14.21
CA ASP A 12 7.94 -8.78 13.38
C ASP A 12 8.12 -9.45 12.02
N TRP A 13 8.12 -10.78 11.98
CA TRP A 13 8.20 -11.55 10.75
C TRP A 13 6.95 -11.38 9.88
N LEU A 14 5.77 -11.35 10.52
CA LEU A 14 4.50 -11.15 9.84
C LEU A 14 4.44 -9.75 9.21
N ASN A 15 4.78 -8.71 9.97
CA ASN A 15 4.87 -7.33 9.46
C ASN A 15 5.88 -7.22 8.31
N GLU A 16 7.04 -7.89 8.40
CA GLU A 16 8.05 -7.90 7.33
C GLU A 16 7.55 -8.53 6.02
N LYS A 17 6.75 -9.59 6.12
CA LYS A 17 6.18 -10.25 4.94
C LYS A 17 5.06 -9.44 4.34
N ILE A 18 4.18 -8.92 5.18
CA ILE A 18 3.05 -8.08 4.76
C ILE A 18 3.57 -6.82 4.08
N GLY A 19 4.47 -6.07 4.73
CA GLY A 19 5.05 -4.84 4.18
C GLY A 19 5.73 -5.03 2.82
N ARG A 20 6.56 -6.07 2.68
CA ARG A 20 7.18 -6.41 1.39
C ARG A 20 6.18 -6.84 0.32
N GLY A 21 5.10 -7.50 0.71
CA GLY A 21 4.01 -7.85 -0.22
C GLY A 21 3.25 -6.62 -0.70
N ILE A 22 2.91 -5.71 0.21
CA ILE A 22 2.16 -4.48 -0.10
C ILE A 22 2.97 -3.50 -0.92
N ALA A 23 4.31 -3.50 -0.82
CA ALA A 23 5.16 -2.68 -1.68
C ALA A 23 4.86 -2.90 -3.19
N TRP A 24 4.44 -4.10 -3.58
CA TRP A 24 4.03 -4.39 -4.96
C TRP A 24 2.68 -3.76 -5.35
N LEU A 25 1.79 -3.52 -4.39
CA LEU A 25 0.54 -2.81 -4.64
C LEU A 25 0.80 -1.35 -5.02
N THR A 26 1.91 -0.74 -4.56
CA THR A 26 2.32 0.59 -5.03
C THR A 26 2.64 0.59 -6.52
N THR A 27 3.35 -0.44 -7.01
CA THR A 27 3.59 -0.60 -8.45
C THR A 27 2.27 -0.76 -9.22
N LEU A 28 1.35 -1.57 -8.70
CA LEU A 28 0.02 -1.74 -9.29
C LEU A 28 -0.75 -0.40 -9.34
N LEU A 29 -0.73 0.37 -8.25
CA LEU A 29 -1.37 1.69 -8.19
C LEU A 29 -0.82 2.62 -9.28
N VAL A 30 0.50 2.68 -9.46
CA VAL A 30 1.12 3.49 -10.52
C VAL A 30 0.65 3.07 -11.92
N LEU A 31 0.49 1.76 -12.17
CA LEU A 31 -0.04 1.27 -13.44
C LEU A 31 -1.51 1.66 -13.64
N VAL A 32 -2.33 1.59 -12.59
CA VAL A 32 -3.74 1.99 -12.65
C VAL A 32 -3.86 3.50 -12.92
N VAL A 33 -3.11 4.32 -12.20
CA VAL A 33 -3.08 5.79 -12.42
C VAL A 33 -2.57 6.10 -13.84
N GLY A 34 -1.53 5.42 -14.31
CA GLY A 34 -1.05 5.57 -15.68
C GLY A 34 -2.10 5.19 -16.73
N TYR A 35 -2.89 4.14 -16.47
CA TYR A 35 -4.01 3.75 -17.31
C TYR A 35 -5.14 4.80 -17.29
N ASP A 36 -5.50 5.35 -16.13
CA ASP A 36 -6.50 6.43 -16.05
C ASP A 36 -6.04 7.65 -16.84
N VAL A 37 -4.80 8.12 -16.63
CA VAL A 37 -4.21 9.23 -17.38
C VAL A 37 -4.22 8.94 -18.89
N PHE A 38 -3.81 7.75 -19.32
CA PHE A 38 -3.81 7.37 -20.74
C PHE A 38 -5.22 7.43 -21.34
N THR A 39 -6.20 6.80 -20.70
CA THR A 39 -7.57 6.76 -21.20
C THR A 39 -8.25 8.12 -21.16
N ARG A 40 -7.99 8.91 -20.12
CA ARG A 40 -8.54 10.25 -19.93
C ARG A 40 -8.03 11.23 -20.97
N TYR A 41 -6.73 11.24 -21.26
CA TYR A 41 -6.14 12.24 -22.15
C TYR A 41 -6.07 11.80 -23.62
N LEU A 42 -5.73 10.53 -23.92
CA LEU A 42 -5.63 10.07 -25.31
C LEU A 42 -6.98 9.61 -25.86
N LEU A 43 -7.75 8.88 -25.06
CA LEU A 43 -9.04 8.33 -25.50
C LEU A 43 -10.23 9.23 -25.14
N LYS A 44 -10.00 10.32 -24.38
CA LYS A 44 -11.04 11.24 -23.87
C LYS A 44 -12.15 10.51 -23.11
N ARG A 45 -11.82 9.40 -22.44
CA ARG A 45 -12.75 8.60 -21.65
C ARG A 45 -12.28 8.56 -20.20
N SER A 46 -13.18 8.85 -19.28
CA SER A 46 -12.94 8.75 -17.83
C SER A 46 -13.84 7.68 -17.25
N SER A 47 -13.34 6.90 -16.28
CA SER A 47 -14.12 5.87 -15.59
C SER A 47 -14.11 6.12 -14.09
N VAL A 48 -15.29 6.33 -13.52
CA VAL A 48 -15.45 6.47 -12.06
C VAL A 48 -14.95 5.22 -11.34
N ALA A 49 -15.17 4.03 -11.91
CA ALA A 49 -14.72 2.78 -11.30
C ALA A 49 -13.18 2.69 -11.20
N VAL A 50 -12.44 3.24 -12.17
CA VAL A 50 -10.97 3.27 -12.11
C VAL A 50 -10.51 4.25 -11.02
N GLN A 51 -11.16 5.40 -10.93
CA GLN A 51 -10.85 6.41 -9.93
C GLN A 51 -11.15 5.93 -8.49
N GLU A 52 -12.27 5.22 -8.30
CA GLU A 52 -12.58 4.54 -7.04
C GLU A 52 -11.53 3.46 -6.72
N LEU A 53 -11.10 2.68 -7.71
CA LEU A 53 -10.06 1.66 -7.53
C LEU A 53 -8.73 2.26 -7.08
N GLU A 54 -8.31 3.40 -7.63
CA GLU A 54 -7.12 4.13 -7.20
C GLU A 54 -7.21 4.52 -5.73
N TRP A 55 -8.34 5.10 -5.31
CA TRP A 55 -8.55 5.49 -3.92
C TRP A 55 -8.47 4.29 -2.97
N HIS A 56 -9.12 3.19 -3.33
CA HIS A 56 -9.14 1.98 -2.50
C HIS A 56 -7.77 1.31 -2.43
N LEU A 57 -7.03 1.24 -3.55
CA LEU A 57 -5.66 0.74 -3.57
C LEU A 57 -4.74 1.60 -2.71
N PHE A 58 -4.84 2.92 -2.82
CA PHE A 58 -4.07 3.85 -2.01
C PHE A 58 -4.35 3.67 -0.51
N ALA A 59 -5.62 3.63 -0.11
CA ALA A 59 -6.01 3.41 1.27
C ALA A 59 -5.51 2.06 1.82
N LEU A 60 -5.61 0.99 1.01
CA LEU A 60 -5.12 -0.35 1.36
C LEU A 60 -3.61 -0.35 1.61
N ILE A 61 -2.84 0.29 0.72
CA ILE A 61 -1.38 0.43 0.86
C ILE A 61 -1.06 1.17 2.15
N PHE A 62 -1.68 2.32 2.39
CA PHE A 62 -1.39 3.14 3.56
C PHE A 62 -1.68 2.42 4.88
N LEU A 63 -2.88 1.84 5.01
CA LEU A 63 -3.32 1.18 6.24
C LEU A 63 -2.47 -0.05 6.57
N LEU A 64 -2.14 -0.86 5.56
CA LEU A 64 -1.38 -2.08 5.79
C LEU A 64 0.13 -1.84 5.88
N ALA A 65 0.66 -0.77 5.26
CA ALA A 65 2.06 -0.39 5.40
C ALA A 65 2.36 0.30 6.73
N ALA A 66 1.37 0.89 7.41
CA ALA A 66 1.56 1.63 8.66
C ALA A 66 2.27 0.81 9.75
N ALA A 67 1.86 -0.45 9.95
CA ALA A 67 2.49 -1.35 10.92
C ALA A 67 3.92 -1.73 10.54
N TYR A 68 4.19 -1.89 9.23
CA TYR A 68 5.53 -2.16 8.72
C TYR A 68 6.48 -0.98 8.94
N THR A 69 6.04 0.25 8.63
CA THR A 69 6.86 1.45 8.88
C THR A 69 7.07 1.73 10.36
N LEU A 70 6.06 1.49 11.20
CA LEU A 70 6.17 1.70 12.64
C LEU A 70 7.21 0.76 13.27
N LYS A 71 7.33 -0.48 12.77
CA LYS A 71 8.37 -1.43 13.18
C LYS A 71 9.77 -0.86 13.00
N ASP A 72 10.00 -0.08 11.94
CA ASP A 72 11.29 0.56 11.65
C ASP A 72 11.43 1.95 12.31
N ASP A 73 10.55 2.29 13.26
CA ASP A 73 10.45 3.61 13.92
C ASP A 73 10.27 4.77 12.90
N ARG A 74 9.60 4.46 11.78
CA ARG A 74 9.28 5.42 10.72
C ARG A 74 7.79 5.73 10.71
N HIS A 75 7.47 6.90 10.19
CA HIS A 75 6.09 7.36 10.04
C HIS A 75 5.74 7.42 8.56
N VAL A 76 4.58 6.85 8.19
CA VAL A 76 4.01 7.08 6.86
C VAL A 76 3.57 8.53 6.78
N ARG A 77 4.11 9.25 5.81
CA ARG A 77 3.69 10.62 5.48
C ARG A 77 2.97 10.59 4.15
N VAL A 78 1.78 11.16 4.10
CA VAL A 78 1.02 11.39 2.87
C VAL A 78 0.83 12.89 2.78
N ASP A 79 1.47 13.49 1.79
CA ASP A 79 1.24 14.90 1.45
C ASP A 79 -0.05 14.98 0.62
N VAL A 80 -0.95 15.89 1.01
CA VAL A 80 -2.25 16.15 0.37
C VAL A 80 -2.20 17.48 -0.37
#